data_AF-H2Y8B4-F1
#
_entry.id   AF-H2Y8B4-F1
#
_cell.length_a   1.000
_cell.length_b   1.000
_cell.length_c   1.000
_cell.angle_alpha   90.00
_cell.angle_beta   90.00
_cell.angle_gamma   90.00
#
_symmetry.space_group_name_H-M   'P 1'
#
loop_
_entity.id
_entity.type
_entity.pdbx_description
1 polymer ?
#
loop_
_entity_poly.entity_id
_entity_poly.type
_entity_poly.pdbx_seq_one_letter_code
_entity_poly.pdbx_strand_id
1 'polypeptide(L)'
;VSAPGVGFVCSPCPAHLAGNGTQCIDRDECEEGLDNCAQNCTNVVNSYNCSCRTGYKVDISNSSNCVDVDECKTNPSICAAAGSAAVCKNNNGSYECMCKPGYIKVDGICADIPDCTNNSTICDNATSTC
;
A
#
# COMPACT_ATOMS: atom_id res chain seq x y z
N VAL A 1 60.33 -35.81 4.99
CA VAL A 1 58.94 -35.84 4.48
C VAL A 1 58.24 -34.57 4.96
N SER A 2 58.25 -33.53 4.14
CA SER A 2 57.68 -32.23 4.51
C SER A 2 56.65 -31.87 3.44
N ALA A 3 55.37 -32.06 3.76
CA ALA A 3 54.28 -31.64 2.89
C ALA A 3 54.13 -30.11 2.96
N PRO A 4 53.91 -29.41 1.83
CA PRO A 4 53.73 -27.97 1.80
C PRO A 4 52.40 -27.59 2.47
N GLY A 5 52.42 -26.47 3.19
CA GLY A 5 51.35 -26.03 4.08
C GLY A 5 49.97 -25.99 3.44
N VAL A 6 49.05 -26.76 4.01
CA VAL A 6 47.61 -26.58 3.80
C VAL A 6 47.14 -25.50 4.76
N GLY A 7 47.08 -24.25 4.29
CA GLY A 7 46.38 -23.20 5.03
C GLY A 7 44.88 -23.51 5.02
N PHE A 8 44.25 -23.63 6.19
CA PHE A 8 42.80 -23.73 6.28
C PHE A 8 42.21 -22.36 5.94
N VAL A 9 41.47 -22.28 4.83
CA VAL A 9 40.71 -21.09 4.45
C VAL A 9 39.29 -21.26 4.99
N CYS A 10 38.78 -20.25 5.67
CA CYS A 10 37.42 -20.27 6.19
C CYS A 10 36.41 -20.15 5.04
N SER A 11 35.28 -20.84 5.16
CA SER A 11 34.17 -20.70 4.21
C SER A 11 33.56 -19.29 4.31
N PRO A 12 32.96 -18.77 3.22
CA PRO A 12 32.15 -17.55 3.30
C PRO A 12 31.04 -17.67 4.34
N CYS A 13 30.60 -16.53 4.87
CA CYS A 13 29.44 -16.50 5.76
C CYS A 13 28.18 -17.04 5.05
N PRO A 14 27.27 -17.70 5.78
CA PRO A 14 25.95 -18.06 5.27
C PRO A 14 25.19 -16.86 4.70
N ALA A 15 24.14 -17.14 3.90
CA ALA A 15 23.26 -16.08 3.40
C ALA A 15 22.73 -15.21 4.55
N HIS A 16 22.52 -13.93 4.27
CA HIS A 16 22.05 -12.92 5.24
C HIS A 16 23.06 -12.55 6.33
N LEU A 17 24.30 -13.02 6.23
CA LEU A 17 25.38 -12.69 7.15
C LEU A 17 26.57 -12.08 6.42
N ALA A 18 27.26 -11.16 7.09
CA ALA A 18 28.48 -10.53 6.61
C ALA A 18 29.65 -10.82 7.56
N GLY A 19 30.86 -10.98 7.01
CA GLY A 19 32.06 -11.20 7.82
C GLY A 19 33.17 -11.95 7.10
N ASN A 20 34.12 -12.47 7.87
CA ASN A 20 35.34 -13.11 7.35
C ASN A 20 35.28 -14.65 7.34
N GLY A 21 34.10 -15.24 7.57
CA GLY A 21 33.91 -16.70 7.64
C GLY A 21 34.24 -17.34 8.98
N THR A 22 34.96 -16.65 9.88
CA THR A 22 35.14 -17.07 11.29
C THR A 22 34.22 -16.31 12.23
N GLN A 23 33.94 -15.06 11.90
CA GLN A 23 32.99 -14.20 12.58
C GLN A 23 32.00 -13.72 11.51
N CYS A 24 30.75 -14.09 11.70
CA CYS A 24 29.65 -13.68 10.84
C CYS A 24 28.66 -12.93 11.73
N ILE A 25 28.35 -11.71 11.32
CA ILE A 25 27.34 -10.87 11.95
C ILE A 25 26.15 -10.76 11.02
N ASP A 26 25.01 -10.42 11.61
CA ASP A 26 23.82 -10.07 10.85
C ASP A 26 24.15 -8.98 9.84
N ARG A 27 23.77 -9.20 8.58
CA ARG A 27 23.85 -8.19 7.55
C ARG A 27 22.51 -7.48 7.52
N ASP A 28 22.53 -6.16 7.52
CA ASP A 28 21.32 -5.38 7.30
C ASP A 28 21.08 -5.22 5.79
N GLU A 29 20.28 -6.11 5.19
CA GLU A 29 20.01 -6.02 3.76
C GLU A 29 19.19 -4.79 3.37
N CYS A 30 18.45 -4.19 4.31
CA CYS A 30 17.64 -3.01 4.06
C CYS A 30 18.51 -1.76 3.93
N GLU A 31 19.49 -1.59 4.82
CA GLU A 31 20.43 -0.47 4.75
C GLU A 31 21.43 -0.63 3.60
N GLU A 32 21.81 -1.87 3.27
CA GLU A 32 22.69 -2.17 2.13
C GLU A 32 21.96 -2.15 0.77
N GLY A 33 20.63 -2.07 0.75
CA GLY A 33 19.82 -2.12 -0.48
C GLY A 33 19.93 -3.45 -1.23
N LEU A 34 20.14 -4.54 -0.48
CA LEU A 34 20.26 -5.91 -0.97
C LEU A 34 18.96 -6.71 -0.80
N ASP A 35 17.95 -6.10 -0.19
CA ASP A 35 16.62 -6.69 -0.09
C ASP A 35 15.93 -6.73 -1.46
N ASN A 36 15.03 -7.69 -1.63
CA ASN A 36 14.20 -7.80 -2.83
C ASN A 36 12.76 -7.27 -2.59
N CYS A 37 12.55 -6.44 -1.56
CA CYS A 37 11.21 -5.97 -1.22
C CYS A 37 10.75 -4.89 -2.19
N ALA A 38 9.50 -5.00 -2.66
CA ALA A 38 8.91 -3.98 -3.52
C ALA A 38 8.63 -2.65 -2.80
N GLN A 39 8.45 -2.69 -1.47
CA GLN A 39 8.06 -1.51 -0.69
C GLN A 39 8.87 -1.35 0.59
N ASN A 40 8.45 -1.98 1.70
CA ASN A 40 9.11 -1.79 2.99
C ASN A 40 9.96 -3.01 3.33
N CYS A 41 11.20 -2.76 3.74
CA CYS A 41 12.12 -3.77 4.27
C CYS A 41 12.26 -3.58 5.78
N THR A 42 12.40 -4.69 6.51
CA THR A 42 12.76 -4.68 7.94
C THR A 42 13.81 -5.76 8.17
N ASN A 43 14.97 -5.34 8.66
CA ASN A 43 16.06 -6.25 8.97
C ASN A 43 15.69 -7.13 10.18
N VAL A 44 16.02 -8.42 10.12
CA VAL A 44 15.73 -9.41 11.16
C VAL A 44 16.92 -10.34 11.30
N VAL A 45 17.33 -10.70 12.50
CA VAL A 45 18.52 -11.56 12.66
C VAL A 45 18.50 -12.82 11.77
N ASN A 46 19.51 -12.95 10.90
CA ASN A 46 19.68 -13.96 9.84
C ASN A 46 18.73 -13.85 8.62
N SER A 47 18.07 -12.71 8.38
CA SER A 47 17.16 -12.49 7.24
C SER A 47 16.72 -11.02 7.12
N TYR A 48 15.76 -10.77 6.24
CA TYR A 48 14.91 -9.58 6.30
C TYR A 48 13.45 -9.99 6.09
N ASN A 49 12.54 -9.06 6.34
CA ASN A 49 11.12 -9.23 6.05
C ASN A 49 10.61 -8.09 5.16
N CYS A 50 9.79 -8.45 4.17
CA CYS A 50 9.12 -7.50 3.30
C CYS A 50 7.69 -7.24 3.79
N SER A 51 7.29 -5.97 3.80
CA SER A 51 5.91 -5.59 4.07
C SER A 51 5.42 -4.53 3.09
N CYS A 52 4.10 -4.42 2.99
CA CYS A 52 3.44 -3.47 2.10
C CYS A 52 2.99 -2.23 2.87
N ARG A 53 3.03 -1.07 2.21
CA ARG A 53 2.46 0.19 2.70
C ARG A 53 0.94 0.05 2.80
N THR A 54 0.32 0.95 3.55
CA THR A 54 -1.13 1.08 3.63
C THR A 54 -1.73 1.21 2.22
N GLY A 55 -2.85 0.52 1.96
CA GLY A 55 -3.47 0.45 0.63
C GLY A 55 -2.96 -0.71 -0.24
N TYR A 56 -1.99 -1.49 0.23
CA TYR A 56 -1.43 -2.62 -0.49
C TYR A 56 -1.48 -3.91 0.33
N LYS A 57 -1.47 -5.05 -0.37
CA LYS A 57 -1.35 -6.38 0.22
C LYS A 57 -0.24 -7.17 -0.47
N VAL A 58 0.31 -8.14 0.25
CA VAL A 58 1.33 -9.03 -0.29
C VAL A 58 0.75 -9.84 -1.45
N ASP A 59 1.51 -9.97 -2.53
CA ASP A 59 1.16 -10.84 -3.66
C ASP A 59 1.28 -12.31 -3.22
N ILE A 60 0.22 -13.08 -3.42
CA ILE A 60 0.17 -14.51 -3.06
C ILE A 60 1.19 -15.32 -3.88
N SER A 61 1.55 -14.85 -5.07
CA SER A 61 2.54 -15.50 -5.94
C SER A 61 3.98 -15.10 -5.63
N ASN A 62 4.21 -13.97 -4.97
CA ASN A 62 5.53 -13.48 -4.58
C ASN A 62 5.44 -12.62 -3.33
N SER A 63 5.91 -13.15 -2.20
CA SER A 63 5.83 -12.48 -0.89
C SER A 63 6.63 -11.18 -0.80
N SER A 64 7.56 -10.94 -1.73
CA SER A 64 8.33 -9.70 -1.79
C SER A 64 7.65 -8.60 -2.60
N ASN A 65 6.55 -8.92 -3.30
CA ASN A 65 5.77 -7.97 -4.08
C ASN A 65 4.52 -7.51 -3.34
N CYS A 66 4.08 -6.30 -3.67
CA CYS A 66 2.89 -5.67 -3.14
C CYS A 66 1.94 -5.31 -4.27
N VAL A 67 0.69 -5.73 -4.13
CA VAL A 67 -0.40 -5.40 -5.06
C VAL A 67 -1.40 -4.48 -4.38
N ASP A 68 -1.96 -3.58 -5.17
CA ASP A 68 -3.00 -2.65 -4.74
C ASP A 68 -4.21 -3.40 -4.15
N VAL A 69 -4.73 -2.89 -3.05
CA VAL A 69 -5.98 -3.39 -2.47
C VAL A 69 -7.12 -2.61 -3.09
N ASP A 70 -7.97 -3.30 -3.85
CA ASP A 70 -9.20 -2.67 -4.32
C ASP A 70 -10.19 -2.53 -3.16
N GLU A 71 -10.18 -1.38 -2.48
CA GLU A 71 -11.04 -1.17 -1.31
C GLU A 71 -12.52 -1.10 -1.71
N CYS A 72 -12.82 -0.66 -2.95
CA CYS A 72 -14.17 -0.62 -3.48
C CYS A 72 -14.77 -2.03 -3.64
N LYS A 73 -13.96 -3.01 -4.05
CA LYS A 73 -14.37 -4.42 -4.10
C LYS A 73 -14.39 -5.06 -2.72
N THR A 74 -13.42 -4.73 -1.88
CA THR A 74 -13.26 -5.35 -0.55
C THR A 74 -14.36 -4.90 0.41
N ASN A 75 -14.78 -3.63 0.33
CA ASN A 75 -15.87 -3.06 1.11
C ASN A 75 -16.79 -2.20 0.21
N PRO A 76 -17.84 -2.79 -0.37
CA PRO A 76 -18.78 -2.06 -1.24
C PRO A 76 -19.47 -0.86 -0.56
N SER A 77 -19.54 -0.86 0.79
CA SER A 77 -20.17 0.20 1.58
C SER A 77 -19.19 1.25 2.09
N ILE A 78 -17.92 1.22 1.66
CA ILE A 78 -16.87 2.12 2.15
C ILE A 78 -17.20 3.61 1.97
N CYS A 79 -17.99 3.94 0.95
CA CYS A 79 -18.45 5.30 0.67
C CYS A 79 -19.86 5.62 1.20
N ALA A 80 -20.49 4.73 1.97
CA ALA A 80 -21.88 4.89 2.40
C ALA A 80 -22.10 6.16 3.25
N ALA A 81 -21.09 6.59 4.01
CA ALA A 81 -21.14 7.83 4.80
C ALA A 81 -21.26 9.11 3.95
N ALA A 82 -20.85 9.07 2.68
CA ALA A 82 -20.97 10.17 1.74
C ALA A 82 -22.34 10.21 1.03
N GLY A 83 -23.30 9.38 1.44
CA GLY A 83 -24.66 9.33 0.92
C GLY A 83 -24.86 8.35 -0.25
N SER A 84 -26.12 8.12 -0.63
CA SER A 84 -26.51 7.16 -1.68
C SER A 84 -26.07 7.55 -3.10
N ALA A 85 -25.69 8.82 -3.28
CA ALA A 85 -25.12 9.33 -4.51
C ALA A 85 -23.58 9.20 -4.58
N ALA A 86 -22.93 8.66 -3.54
CA ALA A 86 -21.50 8.39 -3.58
C ALA A 86 -21.18 7.09 -4.35
N VAL A 87 -20.06 7.11 -5.07
CA VAL A 87 -19.49 6.01 -5.85
C VAL A 87 -18.03 5.88 -5.46
N CYS A 88 -17.62 4.65 -5.16
CA CYS A 88 -16.22 4.35 -4.87
C CYS A 88 -15.42 4.24 -6.17
N LYS A 89 -14.28 4.92 -6.22
CA LYS A 89 -13.26 4.77 -7.26
C LYS A 89 -11.97 4.28 -6.61
N ASN A 90 -11.50 3.13 -7.07
CA ASN A 90 -10.22 2.58 -6.64
C ASN A 90 -9.06 3.34 -7.31
N ASN A 91 -8.04 3.68 -6.54
CA ASN A 91 -6.80 4.30 -7.00
C ASN A 91 -5.61 3.46 -6.54
N ASN A 92 -4.44 3.62 -7.16
CA ASN A 92 -3.27 2.88 -6.71
C ASN A 92 -2.83 3.35 -5.31
N GLY A 93 -2.93 2.47 -4.32
CA GLY A 93 -2.60 2.69 -2.91
C GLY A 93 -3.70 3.38 -2.09
N SER A 94 -4.89 3.62 -2.65
CA SER A 94 -6.00 4.28 -1.94
C SER A 94 -7.34 4.18 -2.70
N TYR A 95 -8.39 4.76 -2.15
CA TYR A 95 -9.67 4.92 -2.82
C TYR A 95 -10.20 6.34 -2.65
N GLU A 96 -11.13 6.71 -3.53
CA GLU A 96 -11.84 7.99 -3.46
C GLU A 96 -13.35 7.77 -3.56
N CYS A 97 -14.10 8.42 -2.68
CA CYS A 97 -15.55 8.50 -2.78
C CYS A 97 -15.94 9.75 -3.57
N MET A 98 -16.40 9.51 -4.81
CA MET A 98 -16.85 10.52 -5.76
C MET A 98 -18.36 10.59 -5.81
N CYS A 99 -18.93 11.74 -6.19
CA CYS A 99 -20.36 11.86 -6.40
C CYS A 99 -20.76 11.42 -7.81
N LYS A 100 -21.95 10.84 -7.97
CA LYS A 100 -22.55 10.56 -9.27
C LYS A 100 -22.65 11.85 -10.11
N PRO A 101 -22.66 11.76 -11.45
CA PRO A 101 -22.94 12.91 -12.29
C PRO A 101 -24.24 13.60 -11.88
N GLY A 102 -24.23 14.94 -11.79
CA GLY A 102 -25.35 15.74 -11.28
C GLY A 102 -25.30 16.03 -9.77
N TYR A 103 -24.37 15.43 -9.02
CA TYR A 103 -24.20 15.65 -7.58
C TYR A 103 -22.85 16.31 -7.27
N ILE A 104 -22.82 17.14 -6.22
CA ILE A 104 -21.61 17.77 -5.69
C ILE A 104 -21.37 17.36 -4.24
N LYS A 105 -20.10 17.39 -3.84
CA LYS A 105 -19.69 17.08 -2.47
C LYS A 105 -19.84 18.32 -1.59
N VAL A 106 -20.80 18.30 -0.67
CA VAL A 106 -21.07 19.35 0.33
C VAL A 106 -20.84 18.74 1.71
N ASP A 107 -19.89 19.29 2.48
CA ASP A 107 -19.50 18.79 3.81
C ASP A 107 -19.19 17.28 3.86
N GLY A 108 -18.62 16.75 2.77
CA GLY A 108 -18.26 15.33 2.67
C GLY A 108 -19.38 14.40 2.18
N ILE A 109 -20.59 14.93 1.97
CA ILE A 109 -21.77 14.20 1.49
C ILE A 109 -22.11 14.62 0.06
N CYS A 110 -22.54 13.68 -0.77
CA CYS A 110 -23.02 13.97 -2.11
C CYS A 110 -24.45 14.52 -2.05
N ALA A 111 -24.59 15.81 -2.35
CA ALA A 111 -25.86 16.50 -2.49
C ALA A 111 -26.17 16.73 -3.97
N ASP A 112 -27.44 16.74 -4.32
CA ASP A 112 -27.87 17.08 -5.68
C ASP A 112 -27.44 18.52 -6.01
N ILE A 113 -27.00 18.75 -7.24
CA ILE A 113 -26.82 20.12 -7.71
C ILE A 113 -28.23 20.71 -7.83
N PRO A 114 -28.54 21.82 -7.15
CA PRO A 114 -29.82 22.49 -7.35
C PRO A 114 -29.98 22.84 -8.84
N ASP A 115 -30.83 22.07 -9.51
CA ASP A 115 -31.04 22.12 -10.94
C ASP A 115 -31.94 23.33 -11.24
N CYS A 116 -31.34 24.49 -11.51
CA CYS A 116 -32.07 25.72 -11.82
C CYS A 116 -32.86 25.68 -13.14
N THR A 117 -32.91 24.53 -13.82
CA THR A 117 -33.39 24.45 -15.20
C THR A 117 -34.58 23.52 -15.43
N ASN A 118 -34.96 22.68 -14.46
CA ASN A 118 -36.19 21.89 -14.56
C ASN A 118 -37.19 22.38 -13.50
N ASN A 119 -38.28 22.95 -14.01
CA ASN A 119 -39.47 23.42 -13.30
C ASN A 119 -39.98 22.42 -12.23
N SER A 120 -39.29 22.36 -11.10
CA SER A 120 -39.65 21.63 -9.89
C SER A 120 -39.86 22.68 -8.83
N THR A 121 -41.10 22.82 -8.40
CA THR A 121 -41.60 23.74 -7.38
C THR A 121 -41.13 23.40 -5.96
N ILE A 122 -39.86 23.01 -5.80
CA ILE A 122 -39.23 22.76 -4.50
C ILE A 122 -37.97 23.60 -4.43
N CYS A 123 -38.18 24.90 -4.18
CA CYS A 123 -37.17 25.75 -3.57
C CYS A 123 -37.29 25.52 -2.07
N ASP A 124 -36.50 24.59 -1.50
CA ASP A 124 -36.46 24.46 -0.05
C ASP A 124 -35.83 25.73 0.53
N ASN A 125 -36.68 26.44 1.24
CA ASN A 125 -36.49 27.77 1.76
C ASN A 125 -35.50 27.70 2.94
N ALA A 126 -34.20 27.58 2.67
CA ALA A 126 -33.18 27.67 3.72
C ALA A 126 -31.81 28.18 3.29
N THR A 127 -31.42 28.20 2.02
CA THR A 127 -30.20 28.91 1.54
C THR A 127 -30.08 28.75 0.03
N SER A 128 -30.44 29.80 -0.70
CA SER A 128 -30.35 29.91 -2.15
C SER A 128 -28.96 29.57 -2.69
N THR A 129 -28.90 28.66 -3.64
CA THR A 129 -28.48 28.94 -5.02
C THR A 129 -29.12 27.84 -5.86
N CYS A 130 -30.02 28.03 -6.81
CA CYS A 130 -30.51 29.17 -7.58
C CYS A 130 -31.08 30.37 -6.78
#